data_AF-A0A7C5PWG3-F1
#
_entry.id   AF-A0A7C5PWG3-F1
#
_cell.length_a   1.000
_cell.length_b   1.000
_cell.length_c   1.000
_cell.angle_alpha   90.00
_cell.angle_beta   90.00
_cell.angle_gamma   90.00
#
_symmetry.space_group_name_H-M   'P 1'
#
loop_
_entity.id
_entity.type
_entity.pdbx_description
1 polymer ?
#
loop_
_entity_poly.entity_id
_entity_poly.type
_entity_poly.pdbx_seq_one_letter_code
_entity_poly.pdbx_strand_id
1 'polypeptide(L)'
;TQSDTGKLGPVTHRLSAADPTLNIRTDPTTREFILEGMGETHIDVAVKRMAGKYSLNIDIGVPKVPYQETISKTASARYRHKKQTGGAGQFGEIELRLEPLERGEGFEFKSEIFGGAVSSVFLPSVEKGIKQVMAQGVLAGSPVVDIRAIAVDGKEHPVDSKDIAFQIAGREAFKQAFLAASPVLLEPVMELRVTVPENFTGDVMGDLTTRRGQVQGMEQDKGNTVIIALAPLAEVQRYATNLRSITQGRGIYEQKLSFYQFVPNHLVEGIIAARKQEKEG
;
A
#
# COMPACT_ATOMS: atom_id res chain seq x y z
N THR A 1 5.13 -22.00 4.66
CA THR A 1 3.80 -22.23 5.31
C THR A 1 3.76 -21.52 6.67
N GLN A 2 2.62 -21.48 7.37
CA GLN A 2 2.49 -20.82 8.70
C GLN A 2 3.55 -21.27 9.72
N SER A 3 4.03 -22.52 9.62
CA SER A 3 5.12 -23.07 10.46
C SER A 3 6.50 -22.46 10.17
N ASP A 4 6.73 -21.97 8.95
CA ASP A 4 8.01 -21.37 8.54
C ASP A 4 8.06 -19.88 8.91
N THR A 5 6.91 -19.20 8.93
CA THR A 5 6.80 -17.79 9.35
C THR A 5 7.31 -17.57 10.78
N GLY A 6 7.05 -18.51 11.69
CA GLY A 6 7.58 -18.45 13.06
C GLY A 6 9.09 -18.70 13.16
N LYS A 7 9.68 -19.40 12.18
CA LYS A 7 11.13 -19.66 12.11
C LYS A 7 11.90 -18.56 11.39
N LEU A 8 11.23 -17.75 10.56
CA LEU A 8 11.87 -16.64 9.85
C LEU A 8 12.47 -15.62 10.81
N GLY A 9 11.74 -15.14 11.82
CA GLY A 9 12.25 -14.13 12.76
C GLY A 9 13.61 -14.45 13.43
N PRO A 10 13.80 -15.65 14.01
CA PRO A 10 15.09 -16.05 14.55
C PRO A 10 16.19 -16.22 13.50
N VAL A 11 15.84 -16.68 12.30
CA VAL A 11 16.79 -16.92 11.20
C VAL A 11 17.26 -15.59 10.60
N THR A 12 16.36 -14.64 10.41
CA THR A 12 16.68 -13.30 9.89
C THR A 12 17.65 -12.58 10.82
N HIS A 13 17.42 -12.63 12.14
CA HIS A 13 18.35 -12.05 13.12
C HIS A 13 19.74 -12.70 13.07
N ARG A 14 19.82 -14.03 12.93
CA ARG A 14 21.11 -14.73 12.80
C ARG A 14 21.82 -14.41 11.49
N LEU A 15 21.06 -14.20 10.42
CA LEU A 15 21.61 -13.86 9.10
C LEU A 15 22.17 -12.43 9.09
N SER A 16 21.41 -11.47 9.62
CA SER A 16 21.86 -10.07 9.76
C SER A 16 23.04 -9.93 10.73
N ALA A 17 23.10 -10.76 11.79
CA ALA A 17 24.28 -10.80 12.67
C ALA A 17 25.53 -11.38 11.98
N ALA A 18 25.36 -12.25 10.99
CA ALA A 18 26.47 -12.82 10.23
C ALA A 18 26.91 -11.92 9.06
N ASP A 19 25.99 -11.13 8.52
CA ASP A 19 26.23 -10.16 7.45
C ASP A 19 25.46 -8.86 7.72
N PRO A 20 26.13 -7.83 8.27
CA PRO A 20 25.50 -6.54 8.58
C PRO A 20 25.00 -5.77 7.36
N THR A 21 25.36 -6.19 6.14
CA THR A 21 24.90 -5.54 4.90
C THR A 21 23.58 -6.12 4.39
N LEU A 22 23.10 -7.21 5.01
CA LEU A 22 21.76 -7.74 4.78
C LEU A 22 20.76 -7.11 5.75
N ASN A 23 19.77 -6.43 5.19
CA ASN A 23 18.66 -5.88 5.94
C ASN A 23 17.38 -6.63 5.58
N ILE A 24 16.59 -6.95 6.61
CA ILE A 24 15.31 -7.62 6.43
C ILE A 24 14.27 -6.79 7.15
N ARG A 25 13.29 -6.28 6.40
CA ARG A 25 12.15 -5.58 6.96
C ARG A 25 10.85 -6.23 6.52
N THR A 26 9.79 -6.02 7.28
CA THR A 26 8.44 -6.39 6.87
C THR A 26 7.72 -5.14 6.39
N ASP A 27 7.13 -5.20 5.20
CA ASP A 27 6.31 -4.10 4.70
C ASP A 27 4.93 -4.13 5.40
N PRO A 28 4.49 -3.05 6.06
CA PRO A 28 3.22 -3.05 6.78
C PRO A 28 1.98 -3.09 5.85
N THR A 29 2.14 -2.64 4.60
CA THR A 29 1.07 -2.54 3.61
C THR A 29 0.89 -3.87 2.88
N THR A 30 1.97 -4.44 2.34
CA THR A 30 1.91 -5.69 1.57
C THR A 30 2.02 -6.93 2.45
N ARG A 31 2.52 -6.78 3.69
CA ARG A 31 2.83 -7.86 4.65
C ARG A 31 3.87 -8.85 4.13
N GLU A 32 4.71 -8.41 3.20
CA GLU A 32 5.82 -9.19 2.66
C GLU A 32 7.11 -8.94 3.44
N PHE A 33 7.97 -9.95 3.50
CA PHE A 33 9.34 -9.80 3.98
C PHE A 33 10.21 -9.28 2.83
N ILE A 34 10.74 -8.08 2.99
CA ILE A 34 11.66 -7.47 2.04
C ILE A 34 13.08 -7.76 2.52
N LEU A 35 13.81 -8.51 1.71
CA LEU A 35 15.25 -8.74 1.86
C LEU A 35 16.01 -7.73 1.01
N GLU A 36 16.84 -6.92 1.65
CA GLU A 36 17.71 -5.96 1.01
C GLU A 36 19.16 -6.43 1.11
N GLY A 37 19.90 -6.26 0.02
CA GLY A 37 21.32 -6.57 -0.05
C GLY A 37 22.01 -5.75 -1.11
N MET A 38 23.33 -5.88 -1.19
CA MET A 38 24.20 -5.10 -2.10
C MET A 38 24.03 -5.43 -3.60
N GLY A 39 23.22 -6.43 -3.96
CA GLY A 39 22.95 -6.81 -5.33
C GLY A 39 22.25 -8.18 -5.44
N GLU A 40 21.82 -8.53 -6.65
CA GLU A 40 21.05 -9.75 -6.93
C GLU A 40 21.81 -11.02 -6.50
N THR A 41 23.10 -11.13 -6.83
CA THR A 41 23.93 -12.27 -6.41
C THR A 41 24.06 -12.38 -4.89
N HIS A 42 24.12 -11.24 -4.19
CA HIS A 42 24.19 -11.24 -2.73
C HIS A 42 22.86 -11.78 -2.14
N ILE A 43 21.73 -11.35 -2.68
CA ILE A 43 20.40 -11.85 -2.32
C ILE A 43 20.28 -13.36 -2.60
N ASP A 44 20.72 -13.83 -3.77
CA ASP A 44 20.68 -15.26 -4.13
C ASP A 44 21.48 -16.14 -3.17
N VAL A 45 22.68 -15.70 -2.78
CA VAL A 45 23.53 -16.42 -1.82
C VAL A 45 22.87 -16.44 -0.44
N ALA A 46 22.29 -15.32 0.00
CA ALA A 46 21.57 -15.24 1.25
C ALA A 46 20.39 -16.22 1.29
N VAL A 47 19.60 -16.28 0.21
CA VAL A 47 18.45 -17.18 0.13
C VAL A 47 18.86 -18.65 0.07
N LYS A 48 19.88 -19.00 -0.73
CA LYS A 48 20.43 -20.37 -0.76
C LYS A 48 20.96 -20.80 0.62
N ARG A 49 21.58 -19.88 1.37
CA ARG A 49 22.03 -20.14 2.75
C ARG A 49 20.85 -20.37 3.69
N MET A 50 19.76 -19.61 3.54
CA MET A 50 18.53 -19.82 4.31
C MET A 50 17.90 -21.20 4.02
N ALA A 51 17.79 -21.56 2.75
CA ALA A 51 17.23 -22.83 2.32
C ALA A 51 18.09 -24.03 2.77
N GLY A 52 19.42 -23.97 2.58
CA GLY A 52 20.32 -25.08 2.91
C GLY A 52 20.55 -25.26 4.41
N LYS A 53 20.84 -24.18 5.14
CA LYS A 53 21.27 -24.26 6.56
C LYS A 53 20.09 -24.35 7.52
N TYR A 54 18.95 -23.76 7.17
CA TYR A 54 17.78 -23.67 8.06
C TYR A 54 16.56 -24.42 7.52
N SER A 55 16.71 -25.13 6.39
CA SER A 55 15.65 -25.92 5.74
C SER A 55 14.36 -25.14 5.54
N LEU A 56 14.49 -23.85 5.17
CA LEU A 56 13.36 -22.98 4.86
C LEU A 56 13.04 -23.06 3.36
N ASN A 57 11.80 -23.35 3.03
CA ASN A 57 11.30 -23.19 1.66
C ASN A 57 10.82 -21.75 1.50
N ILE A 58 11.56 -20.97 0.71
CA ILE A 58 11.31 -19.54 0.49
C ILE A 58 11.08 -19.30 -0.99
N ASP A 59 9.93 -18.73 -1.33
CA ASP A 59 9.64 -18.23 -2.66
C ASP A 59 10.21 -16.81 -2.80
N ILE A 60 10.93 -16.56 -3.89
CA ILE A 60 11.56 -15.27 -4.17
C ILE A 60 10.81 -14.60 -5.32
N GLY A 61 10.46 -13.34 -5.14
CA GLY A 61 9.82 -12.53 -6.16
C GLY A 61 10.22 -11.07 -6.04
N VAL A 62 9.82 -10.26 -7.03
CA VAL A 62 9.95 -8.80 -6.93
C VAL A 62 8.97 -8.31 -5.86
N PRO A 63 9.40 -7.50 -4.89
CA PRO A 63 8.49 -6.99 -3.85
C PRO A 63 7.30 -6.26 -4.46
N LYS A 64 6.12 -6.41 -3.85
CA LYS A 64 4.94 -5.70 -4.34
C LYS A 64 5.07 -4.20 -4.10
N VAL A 65 4.64 -3.41 -5.09
CA VAL A 65 4.54 -1.96 -4.93
C VAL A 65 3.38 -1.67 -3.96
N PRO A 66 3.62 -0.90 -2.87
CA PRO A 66 2.60 -0.56 -1.89
C PRO A 66 1.69 0.56 -2.43
N TYR A 67 0.86 0.26 -3.43
CA TYR A 67 -0.16 1.18 -3.90
C TYR A 67 -1.15 1.51 -2.79
N GLN A 68 -1.74 2.70 -2.85
CA GLN A 68 -2.83 3.13 -1.97
C GLN A 68 -4.08 3.46 -2.80
N GLU A 69 -5.23 3.45 -2.14
CA GLU A 69 -6.52 3.74 -2.75
C GLU A 69 -7.11 5.02 -2.11
N THR A 70 -7.79 5.84 -2.88
CA THR A 70 -8.45 7.05 -2.38
C THR A 70 -9.62 7.40 -3.30
N ILE A 71 -10.36 8.46 -3.00
CA ILE A 71 -11.50 8.90 -3.81
C ILE A 71 -11.24 10.28 -4.40
N SER A 72 -11.92 10.61 -5.50
CA SER A 72 -11.79 11.91 -6.17
C SER A 72 -13.03 12.80 -6.01
N LYS A 73 -14.18 12.20 -5.69
CA LYS A 73 -15.46 12.91 -5.54
C LYS A 73 -16.13 12.52 -4.24
N THR A 74 -17.00 13.40 -3.75
CA THR A 74 -17.90 13.06 -2.64
C THR A 74 -19.01 12.14 -3.14
N ALA A 75 -19.31 11.07 -2.41
CA ALA A 75 -20.47 10.22 -2.68
C ALA A 75 -21.08 9.70 -1.39
N SER A 76 -22.38 9.39 -1.43
CA SER A 76 -23.07 8.73 -0.32
C SER A 76 -23.61 7.37 -0.73
N ALA A 77 -23.70 6.47 0.24
CA ALA A 77 -24.40 5.22 0.08
C ALA A 77 -25.08 4.81 1.39
N ARG A 78 -26.25 4.19 1.24
CA ARG A 78 -27.05 3.66 2.33
C ARG A 78 -27.11 2.15 2.22
N TYR A 79 -26.78 1.48 3.32
CA TYR A 79 -26.86 0.02 3.38
C TYR A 79 -27.68 -0.44 4.59
N ARG A 80 -28.60 -1.38 4.35
CA ARG A 80 -29.40 -2.05 5.38
C ARG A 80 -28.97 -3.50 5.49
N HIS A 81 -28.37 -3.86 6.62
CA HIS A 81 -28.13 -5.25 7.00
C HIS A 81 -29.34 -5.79 7.77
N LYS A 82 -30.00 -6.82 7.24
CA LYS A 82 -31.05 -7.57 7.95
C LYS A 82 -30.80 -9.06 7.79
N LYS A 83 -30.54 -9.75 8.90
CA LYS A 83 -30.44 -11.21 8.94
C LYS A 83 -31.34 -11.75 10.03
N GLN A 84 -32.35 -12.50 9.62
CA GLN A 84 -33.28 -13.17 10.52
C GLN A 84 -33.06 -14.68 10.40
N THR A 85 -32.16 -15.21 11.23
CA THR A 85 -32.07 -16.66 11.49
C THR A 85 -33.03 -17.00 12.62
N GLY A 86 -33.53 -18.24 12.73
CA GLY A 86 -34.53 -18.65 13.73
C GLY A 86 -34.16 -18.48 15.22
N GLY A 87 -33.05 -17.79 15.53
CA GLY A 87 -32.66 -17.30 16.85
C GLY A 87 -32.54 -15.76 16.86
N ALA A 88 -31.52 -15.23 17.56
CA ALA A 88 -31.38 -13.79 17.73
C ALA A 88 -31.05 -13.07 16.41
N GLY A 89 -31.87 -12.09 16.01
CA GLY A 89 -31.73 -11.36 14.76
C GLY A 89 -30.49 -10.45 14.71
N GLN A 90 -30.25 -9.92 13.52
CA GLN A 90 -29.29 -8.85 13.25
C GLN A 90 -29.96 -7.78 12.39
N PHE A 91 -29.93 -6.54 12.85
CA PHE A 91 -30.42 -5.38 12.12
C PHE A 91 -29.48 -4.18 12.30
N GLY A 92 -29.11 -3.54 11.20
CA GLY A 92 -28.41 -2.26 11.22
C GLY A 92 -28.52 -1.59 9.86
N GLU A 93 -28.95 -0.34 9.84
CA GLU A 93 -28.96 0.50 8.64
C GLU A 93 -28.09 1.73 8.91
N ILE A 94 -27.20 2.04 7.98
CA ILE A 94 -26.35 3.23 8.05
C ILE A 94 -26.24 3.87 6.66
N GLU A 95 -26.29 5.18 6.63
CA GLU A 95 -25.94 5.99 5.47
C GLU A 95 -24.64 6.72 5.74
N LEU A 96 -23.68 6.53 4.84
CA LEU A 96 -22.37 7.16 4.90
C LEU A 96 -22.21 8.12 3.73
N ARG A 97 -21.69 9.31 4.00
CA ARG A 97 -21.14 10.24 3.01
C ARG A 97 -19.62 10.19 3.11
N LEU A 98 -18.94 9.90 2.00
CA LEU A 98 -17.48 9.90 1.90
C LEU A 98 -17.01 11.15 1.19
N GLU A 99 -16.01 11.81 1.76
CA GLU A 99 -15.37 13.01 1.21
C GLU A 99 -13.86 12.78 1.09
N PRO A 100 -13.22 13.19 -0.02
CA PRO A 100 -11.77 13.15 -0.13
C PRO A 100 -11.14 14.16 0.84
N LEU A 101 -10.04 13.76 1.47
CA LEU A 101 -9.21 14.64 2.29
C LEU A 101 -7.95 15.07 1.53
N GLU A 102 -7.22 16.03 2.10
CA GLU A 102 -5.90 16.37 1.57
C GLU A 102 -4.92 15.20 1.75
N ARG A 103 -3.89 15.18 0.91
CA ARG A 103 -2.91 14.08 0.88
C ARG A 103 -2.14 14.04 2.19
N GLY A 104 -2.17 12.89 2.86
CA GLY A 104 -1.46 12.68 4.12
C GLY A 104 -2.29 12.98 5.37
N GLU A 105 -3.55 13.42 5.23
CA GLU A 105 -4.45 13.58 6.37
C GLU A 105 -4.98 12.23 6.92
N GLY A 106 -4.91 11.16 6.10
CA GLY A 106 -5.24 9.81 6.56
C GLY A 106 -6.75 9.55 6.62
N PHE A 107 -7.27 9.18 7.80
CA PHE A 107 -8.68 8.80 7.95
C PHE A 107 -9.36 9.60 9.06
N GLU A 108 -10.53 10.16 8.75
CA GLU A 108 -11.36 10.86 9.71
C GLU A 108 -12.79 10.28 9.71
N PHE A 109 -13.35 10.03 10.90
CA PHE A 109 -14.74 9.61 11.05
C PHE A 109 -15.53 10.69 11.78
N LYS A 110 -16.65 11.13 11.19
CA LYS A 110 -17.59 12.09 11.78
C LYS A 110 -19.00 11.52 11.84
N SER A 111 -19.77 12.02 12.79
CA SER A 111 -21.20 11.71 12.90
C SER A 111 -22.00 13.01 12.81
N GLU A 112 -22.87 13.07 11.81
CA GLU A 112 -23.87 14.12 11.58
C GLU A 112 -25.30 13.56 11.76
N ILE A 113 -25.46 12.44 12.48
CA ILE A 113 -26.77 11.83 12.71
C ILE A 113 -27.63 12.76 13.58
N PHE A 114 -28.74 13.23 13.01
CA PHE A 114 -29.73 14.04 13.72
C PHE A 114 -30.82 13.17 14.36
N GLY A 115 -31.35 13.61 15.51
CA GLY A 115 -32.54 13.00 16.13
C GLY A 115 -32.35 11.62 16.76
N GLY A 116 -31.12 11.12 16.91
CA GLY A 116 -30.84 9.85 17.58
C GLY A 116 -31.28 8.61 16.79
N ALA A 117 -31.33 8.69 15.45
CA ALA A 117 -31.75 7.57 14.58
C ALA A 117 -30.87 6.31 14.73
N VAL A 118 -29.63 6.50 15.20
CA VAL A 118 -28.72 5.43 15.63
C VAL A 118 -28.10 5.85 16.97
N SER A 119 -28.12 4.95 17.94
CA SER A 119 -27.48 5.14 19.24
C SER A 119 -25.97 5.33 19.10
N SER A 120 -25.41 6.30 19.84
CA SER A 120 -23.97 6.63 19.78
C SER A 120 -23.05 5.45 20.13
N VAL A 121 -23.56 4.46 20.87
CA VAL A 121 -22.85 3.22 21.22
C VAL A 121 -22.48 2.39 19.99
N PHE A 122 -23.25 2.48 18.88
CA PHE A 122 -22.99 1.72 17.66
C PHE A 122 -22.03 2.43 16.69
N LEU A 123 -21.76 3.73 16.87
CA LEU A 123 -20.87 4.50 16.00
C LEU A 123 -19.43 3.94 15.96
N PRO A 124 -18.79 3.57 17.10
CA PRO A 124 -17.48 2.92 17.08
C PRO A 124 -17.48 1.58 16.31
N SER A 125 -18.61 0.86 16.33
CA SER A 125 -18.77 -0.40 15.61
C SER A 125 -18.85 -0.18 14.09
N VAL A 126 -19.52 0.89 13.64
CA VAL A 126 -19.50 1.34 12.23
C VAL A 126 -18.09 1.73 11.81
N GLU A 127 -17.41 2.57 12.59
CA GLU A 127 -16.04 3.02 12.31
C GLU A 127 -15.06 1.85 12.21
N LYS A 128 -15.16 0.88 13.13
CA LYS A 128 -14.38 -0.36 13.10
C LYS A 128 -14.62 -1.16 11.82
N GLY A 129 -15.87 -1.20 11.34
CA GLY A 129 -16.22 -1.81 10.06
C GLY A 129 -15.53 -1.10 8.90
N ILE A 130 -15.60 0.23 8.86
CA ILE A 130 -14.95 1.06 7.83
C ILE A 130 -13.44 0.79 7.81
N LYS A 131 -12.76 0.90 8.96
CA LYS A 131 -11.31 0.67 9.09
C LYS A 131 -10.87 -0.70 8.59
N GLN A 132 -11.69 -1.74 8.77
CA GLN A 132 -11.39 -3.08 8.24
C GLN A 132 -11.40 -3.13 6.71
N VAL A 133 -12.37 -2.46 6.07
CA VAL A 133 -12.42 -2.38 4.61
C VAL A 133 -11.29 -1.51 4.07
N MET A 134 -11.00 -0.39 4.74
CA MET A 134 -9.89 0.48 4.37
C MET A 134 -8.56 -0.26 4.38
N ALA A 135 -8.30 -1.11 5.39
CA ALA A 135 -7.09 -1.92 5.45
C ALA A 135 -7.01 -2.99 4.36
N GLN A 136 -8.15 -3.47 3.84
CA GLN A 136 -8.22 -4.51 2.81
C GLN A 136 -8.19 -3.94 1.38
N GLY A 137 -8.55 -2.68 1.20
CA GLY A 137 -8.81 -2.07 -0.11
C GLY A 137 -10.12 -2.52 -0.72
N VAL A 138 -10.66 -1.68 -1.61
CA VAL A 138 -11.93 -1.95 -2.32
C VAL A 138 -11.67 -2.31 -3.78
N LEU A 139 -10.65 -1.70 -4.40
CA LEU A 139 -10.45 -1.69 -5.84
C LEU A 139 -9.36 -2.67 -6.29
N ALA A 140 -8.12 -2.43 -5.85
CA ALA A 140 -6.94 -3.26 -6.12
C ALA A 140 -6.51 -4.07 -4.88
N GLY A 141 -7.24 -3.94 -3.77
CA GLY A 141 -6.85 -4.54 -2.50
C GLY A 141 -5.70 -3.82 -1.81
N SER A 142 -5.62 -2.51 -2.04
CA SER A 142 -4.60 -1.62 -1.49
C SER A 142 -5.21 -0.76 -0.37
N PRO A 143 -4.45 -0.41 0.68
CA PRO A 143 -5.00 0.37 1.78
C PRO A 143 -5.60 1.69 1.31
N VAL A 144 -6.79 1.98 1.81
CA VAL A 144 -7.51 3.21 1.51
C VAL A 144 -7.03 4.33 2.44
N VAL A 145 -6.72 5.50 1.88
CA VAL A 145 -6.20 6.67 2.58
C VAL A 145 -6.86 7.97 2.10
N ASP A 146 -6.70 9.02 2.91
CA ASP A 146 -7.16 10.38 2.66
C ASP A 146 -8.68 10.46 2.43
N ILE A 147 -9.45 9.91 3.37
CA ILE A 147 -10.92 9.90 3.31
C ILE A 147 -11.51 10.31 4.66
N ARG A 148 -12.53 11.16 4.58
CA ARG A 148 -13.46 11.43 5.67
C ARG A 148 -14.73 10.63 5.44
N ALA A 149 -15.11 9.81 6.41
CA ALA A 149 -16.40 9.11 6.43
C ALA A 149 -17.34 9.79 7.42
N ILE A 150 -18.49 10.25 6.94
CA ILE A 150 -19.50 10.95 7.73
C ILE A 150 -20.75 10.07 7.80
N ALA A 151 -21.13 9.65 9.00
CA ALA A 151 -22.42 9.01 9.24
C ALA A 151 -23.53 10.06 9.26
N VAL A 152 -24.40 10.06 8.26
CA VAL A 152 -25.43 11.10 8.07
C VAL A 152 -26.81 10.68 8.57
N ASP A 153 -27.15 9.40 8.44
CA ASP A 153 -28.45 8.83 8.81
C ASP A 153 -28.29 7.32 9.09
N GLY A 154 -29.31 6.71 9.68
CA GLY A 154 -29.35 5.27 9.90
C GLY A 154 -30.63 4.82 10.58
N LYS A 155 -30.75 3.52 10.83
CA LYS A 155 -31.85 2.95 11.60
C LYS A 155 -31.35 1.83 12.49
N GLU A 156 -31.83 1.83 13.72
CA GLU A 156 -31.69 0.72 14.64
C GLU A 156 -33.03 0.02 14.92
N HIS A 157 -32.96 -1.20 15.43
CA HIS A 157 -34.08 -2.00 15.87
C HIS A 157 -33.87 -2.37 17.34
N PRO A 158 -34.85 -2.13 18.23
CA PRO A 158 -34.66 -2.27 19.68
C PRO A 158 -34.15 -3.64 20.15
N VAL A 159 -34.48 -4.71 19.41
CA VAL A 159 -34.16 -6.10 19.81
C VAL A 159 -33.09 -6.73 18.93
N ASP A 160 -32.99 -6.32 17.67
CA ASP A 160 -32.13 -6.98 16.67
C ASP A 160 -30.85 -6.19 16.37
N SER A 161 -30.74 -4.95 16.84
CA SER A 161 -29.52 -4.16 16.66
C SER A 161 -28.41 -4.61 17.59
N LYS A 162 -27.28 -4.93 16.98
CA LYS A 162 -26.07 -5.45 17.63
C LYS A 162 -24.85 -4.84 16.97
N ASP A 163 -23.73 -4.80 17.70
CA ASP A 163 -22.45 -4.30 17.19
C ASP A 163 -22.04 -4.92 15.86
N ILE A 164 -22.17 -6.24 15.73
CA ILE A 164 -21.80 -6.95 14.51
C ILE A 164 -22.65 -6.52 13.30
N ALA A 165 -23.92 -6.15 13.51
CA ALA A 165 -24.81 -5.72 12.45
C ALA A 165 -24.39 -4.34 11.91
N PHE A 166 -24.06 -3.40 12.79
CA PHE A 166 -23.57 -2.08 12.42
C PHE A 166 -22.15 -2.11 11.84
N GLN A 167 -21.30 -3.03 12.30
CA GLN A 167 -19.99 -3.26 11.70
C GLN A 167 -20.14 -3.75 10.25
N ILE A 168 -21.02 -4.70 9.98
CA ILE A 168 -21.30 -5.18 8.61
C ILE A 168 -21.93 -4.06 7.78
N ALA A 169 -22.89 -3.32 8.33
CA ALA A 169 -23.55 -2.23 7.62
C ALA A 169 -22.56 -1.13 7.22
N GLY A 170 -21.67 -0.73 8.13
CA GLY A 170 -20.60 0.22 7.84
C GLY A 170 -19.64 -0.25 6.76
N ARG A 171 -19.26 -1.54 6.77
CA ARG A 171 -18.40 -2.14 5.73
C ARG A 171 -19.02 -2.03 4.35
N GLU A 172 -20.28 -2.45 4.21
CA GLU A 172 -20.94 -2.49 2.90
C GLU A 172 -21.36 -1.10 2.41
N ALA A 173 -21.85 -0.23 3.31
CA ALA A 173 -22.11 1.17 2.97
C ALA A 173 -20.83 1.87 2.49
N PHE A 174 -19.70 1.66 3.16
CA PHE A 174 -18.42 2.25 2.77
C PHE A 174 -17.98 1.77 1.38
N LYS A 175 -18.04 0.47 1.09
CA LYS A 175 -17.68 -0.06 -0.24
C LYS A 175 -18.54 0.56 -1.34
N GLN A 176 -19.85 0.64 -1.13
CA GLN A 176 -20.77 1.20 -2.12
C GLN A 176 -20.50 2.69 -2.35
N ALA A 177 -20.32 3.47 -1.28
CA ALA A 177 -20.00 4.88 -1.39
C ALA A 177 -18.64 5.09 -2.05
N PHE A 178 -17.64 4.28 -1.70
CA PHE A 178 -16.29 4.35 -2.26
C PHE A 178 -16.28 4.09 -3.78
N LEU A 179 -17.02 3.09 -4.24
CA LEU A 179 -17.16 2.79 -5.68
C LEU A 179 -17.91 3.91 -6.43
N ALA A 180 -18.89 4.56 -5.79
CA ALA A 180 -19.60 5.70 -6.37
C ALA A 180 -18.75 6.99 -6.39
N ALA A 181 -17.75 7.09 -5.52
CA ALA A 181 -16.90 8.27 -5.29
C ALA A 181 -15.78 8.47 -6.32
N SER A 182 -15.85 7.81 -7.48
CA SER A 182 -14.80 7.82 -8.52
C SER A 182 -13.43 7.48 -7.92
N PRO A 183 -13.23 6.25 -7.46
CA PRO A 183 -12.03 5.86 -6.75
C PRO A 183 -10.80 5.80 -7.66
N VAL A 184 -9.64 6.11 -7.08
CA VAL A 184 -8.37 6.31 -7.79
C VAL A 184 -7.22 5.64 -7.04
N LEU A 185 -6.22 5.20 -7.79
CA LEU A 185 -5.02 4.59 -7.24
C LEU A 185 -3.89 5.61 -7.09
N LEU A 186 -3.14 5.44 -6.01
CA LEU A 186 -1.93 6.18 -5.73
C LEU A 186 -0.71 5.26 -5.77
N GLU A 187 0.36 5.73 -6.38
CA GLU A 187 1.67 5.08 -6.37
C GLU A 187 2.68 5.86 -5.52
N PRO A 188 3.60 5.15 -4.83
CA PRO A 188 4.69 5.79 -4.12
C PRO A 188 5.74 6.34 -5.09
N VAL A 189 6.09 7.61 -4.91
CA VAL A 189 7.17 8.30 -5.62
C VAL A 189 8.40 8.32 -4.73
N MET A 190 9.50 7.85 -5.28
CA MET A 190 10.81 7.81 -4.63
C MET A 190 11.61 9.03 -5.05
N GLU A 191 12.23 9.71 -4.09
CA GLU A 191 13.34 10.62 -4.37
C GLU A 191 14.61 9.78 -4.48
N LEU A 192 15.21 9.80 -5.66
CA LEU A 192 16.47 9.15 -5.98
C LEU A 192 17.58 10.17 -5.94
N ARG A 193 18.69 9.81 -5.29
CA ARG A 193 19.95 10.55 -5.33
C ARG A 193 20.99 9.65 -5.98
N VAL A 194 21.29 9.91 -7.24
CA VAL A 194 22.11 9.04 -8.09
C VAL A 194 23.47 9.68 -8.32
N THR A 195 24.54 9.07 -7.84
CA THR A 195 25.91 9.55 -8.00
C THR A 195 26.61 8.76 -9.08
N VAL A 196 27.05 9.45 -10.13
CA VAL A 196 27.74 8.84 -11.29
C VAL A 196 28.94 9.67 -11.72
N PRO A 197 29.97 9.07 -12.32
CA PRO A 197 31.00 9.83 -13.03
C PRO A 197 30.39 10.70 -14.13
N GLU A 198 30.94 11.90 -14.34
CA GLU A 198 30.40 12.89 -15.30
C GLU A 198 30.19 12.35 -16.72
N ASN A 199 31.03 11.40 -17.15
CA ASN A 199 30.95 10.80 -18.48
C ASN A 199 29.71 9.92 -18.70
N PHE A 200 28.92 9.62 -17.67
CA PHE A 200 27.67 8.84 -17.77
C PHE A 200 26.42 9.65 -17.44
N THR A 201 26.56 10.94 -17.09
CA THR A 201 25.43 11.78 -16.64
C THR A 201 24.30 11.80 -17.68
N GLY A 202 24.62 11.97 -18.96
CA GLY A 202 23.63 12.01 -20.03
C GLY A 202 22.84 10.69 -20.19
N ASP A 203 23.54 9.55 -20.15
CA ASP A 203 22.90 8.23 -20.30
C ASP A 203 21.98 7.92 -19.11
N VAL A 204 22.40 8.27 -17.89
CA VAL A 204 21.60 8.06 -16.67
C VAL A 204 20.36 8.95 -16.66
N MET A 205 20.47 10.21 -17.10
CA MET A 205 19.30 11.09 -17.27
C MET A 205 18.31 10.55 -18.31
N GLY A 206 18.83 10.01 -19.41
CA GLY A 206 18.02 9.36 -20.44
C GLY A 206 17.22 8.20 -19.86
N ASP A 207 17.87 7.28 -19.15
CA ASP A 207 17.22 6.14 -18.50
C ASP A 207 16.16 6.59 -17.47
N LEU A 208 16.46 7.55 -16.60
CA LEU A 208 15.49 8.10 -15.65
C LEU A 208 14.25 8.67 -16.35
N THR A 209 14.43 9.35 -17.49
CA THR A 209 13.31 9.90 -18.26
C THR A 209 12.40 8.80 -18.81
N THR A 210 12.97 7.69 -19.31
CA THR A 210 12.18 6.53 -19.77
C THR A 210 11.36 5.88 -18.65
N ARG A 211 11.79 6.05 -17.39
CA ARG A 211 11.16 5.53 -16.17
C ARG A 211 10.18 6.48 -15.52
N ARG A 212 9.63 7.44 -16.28
CA ARG A 212 8.78 8.52 -15.73
C ARG A 212 9.47 9.34 -14.63
N GLY A 213 10.80 9.35 -14.62
CA GLY A 213 11.61 10.09 -13.68
C GLY A 213 11.62 11.59 -14.02
N GLN A 214 11.45 12.42 -13.00
CA GLN A 214 11.51 13.88 -13.11
C GLN A 214 12.76 14.38 -12.38
N VAL A 215 13.76 14.82 -13.14
CA VAL A 215 14.99 15.38 -12.58
C VAL A 215 14.66 16.73 -11.91
N GLN A 216 14.97 16.83 -10.62
CA GLN A 216 14.80 18.04 -9.82
C GLN A 216 16.03 18.95 -9.88
N GLY A 217 17.22 18.36 -10.02
CA GLY A 217 18.47 19.10 -10.08
C GLY A 217 19.69 18.20 -10.16
N MET A 218 20.85 18.83 -10.29
CA MET A 218 22.16 18.17 -10.31
C MET A 218 23.16 18.96 -9.47
N GLU A 219 24.02 18.23 -8.77
CA GLU A 219 25.12 18.77 -7.99
C GLU A 219 26.43 18.16 -8.51
N GLN A 220 27.50 18.94 -8.61
CA GLN A 220 28.84 18.42 -8.91
C GLN A 220 29.58 18.12 -7.61
N ASP A 221 30.15 16.93 -7.51
CA ASP A 221 31.00 16.53 -6.40
C ASP A 221 32.26 15.82 -6.91
N LYS A 222 33.39 16.55 -6.92
CA LYS A 222 34.74 16.02 -7.15
C LYS A 222 34.86 15.05 -8.36
N GLY A 223 34.35 15.45 -9.52
CA GLY A 223 34.39 14.67 -10.76
C GLY A 223 33.25 13.65 -10.92
N ASN A 224 32.32 13.61 -9.97
CA ASN A 224 31.03 12.95 -10.08
C ASN A 224 29.91 13.98 -10.20
N THR A 225 28.81 13.57 -10.82
CA THR A 225 27.54 14.28 -10.80
C THR A 225 26.56 13.51 -9.91
N VAL A 226 25.91 14.24 -9.00
CA VAL A 226 24.79 13.76 -8.20
C VAL A 226 23.51 14.25 -8.85
N ILE A 227 22.67 13.35 -9.34
CA ILE A 227 21.38 13.64 -9.96
C ILE A 227 20.29 13.39 -8.93
N ILE A 228 19.46 14.40 -8.67
CA ILE A 228 18.28 14.28 -7.82
C ILE A 228 17.06 14.13 -8.73
N ALA A 229 16.32 13.04 -8.60
CA ALA A 229 15.15 12.78 -9.42
C ALA A 229 14.00 12.16 -8.61
N LEU A 230 12.77 12.45 -9.01
CA LEU A 230 11.58 11.79 -8.49
C LEU A 230 11.13 10.73 -9.49
N ALA A 231 10.99 9.48 -9.05
CA ALA A 231 10.53 8.40 -9.92
C ALA A 231 9.57 7.46 -9.16
N PRO A 232 8.50 6.96 -9.80
CA PRO A 232 7.61 5.98 -9.19
C PRO A 232 8.34 4.69 -8.84
N LEU A 233 8.09 4.13 -7.64
CA LEU A 233 8.78 2.91 -7.19
C LEU A 233 8.62 1.74 -8.16
N ALA A 234 7.47 1.65 -8.83
CA ALA A 234 7.18 0.62 -9.83
C ALA A 234 8.21 0.58 -10.97
N GLU A 235 8.80 1.72 -11.33
CA GLU A 235 9.74 1.85 -12.45
C GLU A 235 11.20 1.59 -12.05
N VAL A 236 11.49 1.60 -10.74
CA VAL A 236 12.85 1.62 -10.19
C VAL A 236 13.17 0.45 -9.28
N GLN A 237 12.30 -0.57 -9.23
CA GLN A 237 12.52 -1.78 -8.40
C GLN A 237 13.83 -2.51 -8.74
N ARG A 238 14.27 -2.45 -10.01
CA ARG A 238 15.53 -3.06 -10.50
C ARG A 238 16.57 -2.02 -10.92
N TYR A 239 16.44 -0.78 -10.43
CA TYR A 239 17.30 0.31 -10.88
C TYR A 239 18.78 0.07 -10.58
N ALA A 240 19.13 -0.59 -9.47
CA ALA A 240 20.51 -0.95 -9.14
C ALA A 240 21.24 -1.69 -10.27
N THR A 241 20.60 -2.68 -10.88
CA THR A 241 21.19 -3.50 -11.96
C THR A 241 21.35 -2.66 -13.23
N ASN A 242 20.33 -1.87 -13.58
CA ASN A 242 20.35 -1.04 -14.78
C ASN A 242 21.39 0.09 -14.67
N LEU A 243 21.45 0.77 -13.53
CA LEU A 243 22.44 1.81 -13.25
C LEU A 243 23.86 1.27 -13.37
N ARG A 244 24.14 0.10 -12.79
CA ARG A 244 25.45 -0.54 -12.92
C ARG A 244 25.78 -0.89 -14.37
N SER A 245 24.80 -1.36 -15.15
CA SER A 245 25.01 -1.65 -16.56
C SER A 245 25.38 -0.40 -17.36
N ILE A 246 24.67 0.71 -17.15
CA ILE A 246 24.91 1.99 -17.85
C ILE A 246 26.28 2.57 -17.47
N THR A 247 26.62 2.53 -16.18
CA THR A 247 27.79 3.22 -15.62
C THR A 247 29.03 2.34 -15.51
N GLN A 248 29.00 1.13 -16.08
CA GLN A 248 30.06 0.12 -15.94
C GLN A 248 30.41 -0.17 -14.47
N GLY A 249 29.39 -0.20 -13.61
CA GLY A 249 29.50 -0.48 -12.18
C GLY A 249 29.95 0.68 -11.30
N ARG A 250 30.12 1.89 -11.86
CA ARG A 250 30.61 3.07 -11.11
C ARG A 250 29.51 3.93 -10.50
N GLY A 251 28.26 3.73 -10.91
CA GLY A 251 27.12 4.45 -10.36
C GLY A 251 26.60 3.85 -9.06
N ILE A 252 26.26 4.72 -8.13
CA ILE A 252 25.55 4.37 -6.89
C ILE A 252 24.29 5.23 -6.78
N TYR A 253 23.31 4.75 -6.05
CA TYR A 253 22.12 5.54 -5.75
C TYR A 253 21.59 5.25 -4.36
N GLU A 254 20.92 6.26 -3.83
CA GLU A 254 20.09 6.16 -2.64
C GLU A 254 18.66 6.51 -3.04
N GLN A 255 17.70 5.95 -2.30
CA GLN A 255 16.29 6.28 -2.49
C GLN A 255 15.58 6.44 -1.15
N LYS A 256 14.64 7.38 -1.10
CA LYS A 256 13.70 7.54 0.02
C LYS A 256 12.30 7.79 -0.51
N LEU A 257 11.29 7.36 0.23
CA LEU A 257 9.90 7.70 -0.09
C LEU A 257 9.75 9.24 -0.01
N SER A 258 9.22 9.84 -1.06
CA SER A 258 8.96 11.28 -1.12
C SER A 258 7.48 11.56 -0.82
N PHE A 259 6.58 11.09 -1.68
CA PHE A 259 5.13 11.26 -1.54
C PHE A 259 4.37 10.20 -2.36
N TYR A 260 3.04 10.23 -2.26
CA TYR A 260 2.15 9.44 -3.11
C TYR A 260 1.49 10.32 -4.16
N GLN A 261 1.40 9.82 -5.39
CA GLN A 261 0.77 10.54 -6.51
C GLN A 261 -0.24 9.66 -7.23
N PHE A 262 -1.12 10.25 -8.04
CA PHE A 262 -2.05 9.50 -8.87
C PHE A 262 -1.34 8.62 -9.89
N VAL A 263 -1.76 7.37 -9.97
CA VAL A 263 -1.35 6.47 -11.05
C VAL A 263 -1.92 6.98 -12.38
N PRO A 264 -1.12 7.08 -13.44
CA PRO A 264 -1.62 7.41 -14.77
C PRO A 264 -2.75 6.46 -15.23
N ASN A 265 -3.83 7.01 -15.77
CA ASN A 265 -5.05 6.25 -16.13
C ASN A 265 -4.79 5.00 -17.00
N HIS A 266 -3.80 5.07 -17.90
CA HIS A 266 -3.45 3.95 -18.78
C HIS A 266 -2.80 2.75 -18.07
N LEU A 267 -2.29 2.94 -16.84
CA LEU A 267 -1.68 1.86 -16.03
C LEU A 267 -2.67 1.26 -15.02
N VAL A 268 -3.72 1.99 -14.67
CA VAL A 268 -4.67 1.61 -13.60
C VAL A 268 -5.31 0.25 -13.85
N GLU A 269 -5.85 0.02 -15.05
CA GLU A 269 -6.53 -1.24 -15.39
C GLU A 269 -5.61 -2.46 -15.28
N GLY A 270 -4.36 -2.33 -15.74
CA GLY A 270 -3.35 -3.37 -15.66
C GLY A 270 -3.00 -3.73 -14.21
N ILE A 271 -2.86 -2.72 -13.34
CA ILE A 271 -2.57 -2.92 -11.92
C ILE A 271 -3.73 -3.63 -11.22
N ILE A 272 -4.97 -3.22 -11.51
CA ILE A 272 -6.18 -3.85 -10.93
C ILE A 272 -6.28 -5.31 -11.38
N ALA A 273 -6.04 -5.59 -12.67
CA ALA A 273 -6.10 -6.94 -13.21
C ALA A 273 -5.03 -7.85 -12.58
N ALA A 274 -3.79 -7.39 -12.47
CA ALA A 274 -2.71 -8.12 -11.82
C ALA A 274 -3.04 -8.47 -10.36
N ARG A 275 -3.56 -7.50 -9.60
CA ARG A 275 -3.96 -7.72 -8.20
C ARG A 275 -5.16 -8.66 -8.03
N LYS A 276 -6.07 -8.70 -9.01
CA LYS A 276 -7.20 -9.67 -8.99
C LYS A 276 -6.71 -11.09 -9.23
N GLN A 277 -5.85 -11.31 -10.22
CA GLN A 277 -5.28 -12.63 -10.51
C GLN A 277 -4.50 -13.19 -9.31
N GLU A 278 -3.73 -12.35 -8.61
CA GLU A 278 -3.02 -12.76 -7.40
C GLU A 278 -3.92 -13.12 -6.21
N LYS A 279 -5.17 -12.62 -6.16
CA LYS A 279 -6.13 -13.00 -5.11
C LYS A 279 -6.84 -14.32 -5.41
N GLU A 280 -6.90 -14.71 -6.68
CA GLU A 280 -7.58 -15.91 -7.14
C GLU A 280 -6.65 -17.13 -7.23
N GLY A 281 -5.32 -16.91 -7.30
CA GLY A 281 -4.28 -17.94 -7.24
C GLY A 281 -3.77 -18.20 -5.82
#